data_AF-A0A162V0U9-F1
#
_entry.id   AF-A0A162V0U9-F1
#
_cell.length_a   1.000
_cell.length_b   1.000
_cell.length_c   1.000
_cell.angle_alpha   90.00
_cell.angle_beta   90.00
_cell.angle_gamma   90.00
#
_symmetry.space_group_name_H-M   'P 1'
#
loop_
_entity.id
_entity.type
_entity.pdbx_description
1 polymer ?
#
loop_
_entity_poly.entity_id
_entity_poly.type
_entity_poly.pdbx_seq_one_letter_code
_entity_poly.pdbx_strand_id
1 'polypeptide(L)'
;MSIDCLDDETLARILQDEENEQANKRRKICEDDERLARSIDRDQNEITSEIFPDVHTLFTAYNPLYFEDKLGVVELKWSKRLTLCAGICCYRLNGECTIKLSEPLLKLRSSQDLVDVLLHEMIHAYLFITKGHSSHDGHGPEFLEIANRINKDANTNITVYHNFHDEVSYYRQHRWQCNARPLPRSGALLWYCGKVNEQPADRWFPEHQRTCGGTFTKIAEPAQKVKPAQKPKIKPSGQNLITDYVSAPLQSSSKVSLIRQPTKKR
;
A
#
# COMPACT_ATOMS: atom_id res chain seq x y z
N MET A 1 39.92 44.16 54.53
CA MET A 1 39.60 43.32 53.37
C MET A 1 39.03 42.02 53.91
N SER A 2 37.71 41.92 53.99
CA SER A 2 37.03 40.71 54.46
C SER A 2 36.23 40.19 53.28
N ILE A 3 36.70 39.08 52.71
CA ILE A 3 36.03 38.36 51.63
C ILE A 3 34.98 37.50 52.32
N ASP A 4 33.71 37.85 52.16
CA ASP A 4 32.59 37.06 52.68
C ASP A 4 32.63 35.67 52.04
N CYS A 5 32.94 34.67 52.87
CA CYS A 5 32.82 33.27 52.52
C CYS A 5 31.32 32.95 52.61
N LEU A 6 30.62 32.98 51.46
CA LEU A 6 29.24 32.50 51.37
C LEU A 6 29.20 31.08 51.93
N ASP A 7 28.29 30.83 52.88
CA ASP A 7 28.15 29.49 53.46
C ASP A 7 27.77 28.46 52.38
N ASP A 8 28.19 27.22 52.60
CA ASP A 8 28.02 26.11 51.66
C ASP A 8 26.53 25.85 51.33
N GLU A 9 25.62 26.20 52.23
CA GLU A 9 24.16 26.06 52.06
C GLU A 9 23.61 27.08 51.05
N THR A 10 24.09 28.33 51.10
CA THR A 10 23.69 29.38 50.16
C THR A 10 24.21 29.09 48.76
N LEU A 11 25.46 28.59 48.63
CA LEU A 11 26.03 28.19 47.35
C LEU A 11 25.26 27.00 46.73
N ALA A 12 24.89 26.00 47.55
CA ALA A 12 24.11 24.85 47.09
C ALA A 12 22.73 25.25 46.55
N ARG A 13 22.04 26.20 47.21
CA ARG A 13 20.73 26.70 46.75
C ARG A 13 20.83 27.43 45.41
N ILE A 14 21.86 28.26 45.21
CA ILE A 14 22.08 28.97 43.95
C ILE A 14 22.30 27.98 42.80
N LEU A 15 23.15 26.97 43.01
CA LEU A 15 23.42 25.95 41.99
C LEU A 15 22.16 25.13 41.65
N GLN A 16 21.32 24.81 42.64
CA GLN A 16 20.04 24.12 42.43
C GLN A 16 19.06 24.98 41.60
N ASP A 17 19.00 26.28 41.87
CA ASP A 17 18.14 27.21 41.14
C ASP A 17 18.61 27.39 39.69
N GLU A 18 19.91 27.48 39.44
CA GLU A 18 20.50 27.52 38.10
C GLU A 18 20.22 26.23 37.31
N GLU A 19 20.35 25.06 37.94
CA GLU A 19 20.05 23.77 37.33
C GLU A 19 18.56 23.66 36.97
N ASN A 20 17.68 24.10 37.87
CA ASN A 20 16.24 24.14 37.64
C ASN A 20 15.88 25.09 36.48
N GLU A 21 16.52 26.26 36.39
CA GLU A 21 16.31 27.21 35.29
C GLU A 21 16.78 26.62 33.95
N GLN A 22 17.94 25.96 33.92
CA GLN A 22 18.44 25.25 32.73
C GLN A 22 17.51 24.10 32.32
N ALA A 23 16.99 23.33 33.28
CA ALA A 23 16.05 22.25 33.03
C ALA A 23 14.72 22.77 32.47
N ASN A 24 14.25 23.93 32.93
CA ASN A 24 13.04 24.58 32.39
C ASN A 24 13.26 25.11 30.97
N LYS A 25 14.42 25.71 30.68
CA LYS A 25 14.79 26.12 29.31
C LYS A 25 14.82 24.92 28.35
N ARG A 26 15.42 23.80 28.77
CA ARG A 26 15.45 22.56 27.97
C ARG A 26 14.05 22.00 27.71
N ARG A 27 13.18 21.97 28.72
CA ARG A 27 11.79 21.53 28.57
C ARG A 27 11.03 22.38 27.57
N LYS A 28 11.17 23.72 27.65
CA LYS A 28 10.52 24.64 26.72
C LYS A 28 10.96 24.43 25.26
N ILE A 29 12.25 24.19 25.03
CA ILE A 29 12.77 23.88 23.69
C ILE A 29 12.15 22.58 23.14
N CYS A 30 12.07 21.52 23.96
CA CYS A 30 11.43 20.27 23.54
C CYS A 30 9.93 20.45 23.22
N GLU A 31 9.21 21.26 24.00
CA GLU A 31 7.79 21.55 23.76
C GLU A 31 7.57 22.36 22.47
N ASP A 32 8.46 23.31 22.18
CA ASP A 32 8.42 24.12 20.97
C ASP A 32 8.76 23.29 19.71
N ASP A 33 9.77 22.39 19.79
CA ASP A 33 10.12 21.46 18.72
C ASP A 33 8.97 20.48 18.42
N GLU A 34 8.32 19.95 19.46
CA GLU A 34 7.18 19.05 19.30
C GLU A 34 5.95 19.76 18.69
N ARG A 35 5.74 21.04 19.06
CA ARG A 35 4.70 21.88 18.48
C ARG A 35 4.97 22.16 17.00
N LEU A 36 6.22 22.43 16.63
CA LEU A 36 6.63 22.64 15.25
C LEU A 36 6.46 21.37 14.41
N ALA A 37 6.85 20.21 14.93
CA ALA A 37 6.63 18.92 14.29
C ALA A 37 5.13 18.65 14.05
N ARG A 38 4.28 18.92 15.05
CA ARG A 38 2.81 18.78 14.92
C ARG A 38 2.20 19.73 13.88
N SER A 39 2.73 20.95 13.71
CA SER A 39 2.28 21.83 12.63
C SER A 39 2.71 21.34 11.25
N ILE A 40 3.93 20.82 11.10
CA ILE A 40 4.44 20.28 9.83
C ILE A 40 3.62 19.04 9.42
N ASP A 41 3.34 18.13 10.35
CA ASP A 41 2.52 16.93 10.10
C ASP A 41 1.08 17.29 9.68
N ARG A 42 0.48 18.32 10.30
CA ARG A 42 -0.87 18.77 9.96
C ARG A 42 -0.92 19.39 8.56
N ASP A 43 0.02 20.28 8.26
CA ASP A 43 0.10 20.95 6.96
C ASP A 43 0.40 19.93 5.83
N GLN A 44 1.26 18.93 6.07
CA GLN A 44 1.48 17.82 5.12
C GLN A 44 0.22 16.98 4.89
N ASN A 45 -0.57 16.70 5.93
CA ASN A 45 -1.78 15.89 5.80
C ASN A 45 -2.92 16.63 5.07
N GLU A 46 -2.99 17.95 5.20
CA GLU A 46 -3.95 18.79 4.46
C GLU A 46 -3.53 18.93 2.98
N ILE A 47 -2.24 19.18 2.70
CA ILE A 47 -1.67 19.30 1.35
C ILE A 47 -1.71 17.97 0.56
N THR A 48 -1.50 16.83 1.21
CA THR A 48 -1.52 15.51 0.55
C THR A 48 -2.91 15.11 0.07
N SER A 49 -3.97 15.59 0.74
CA SER A 49 -5.35 15.30 0.36
C SER A 49 -5.83 16.11 -0.85
N GLU A 50 -5.25 17.28 -1.11
CA GLU A 50 -5.59 18.13 -2.26
C GLU A 50 -4.74 17.84 -3.51
N ILE A 51 -3.58 17.17 -3.38
CA ILE A 51 -2.65 16.91 -4.51
C ILE A 51 -2.86 15.53 -5.15
N PHE A 52 -3.44 14.55 -4.45
CA PHE A 52 -3.69 13.23 -5.02
C PHE A 52 -5.08 13.15 -5.67
N PRO A 53 -5.14 13.07 -7.01
CA PRO A 53 -6.42 12.97 -7.70
C PRO A 53 -7.12 11.65 -7.33
N ASP A 54 -8.44 11.73 -7.13
CA ASP A 54 -9.25 10.53 -6.93
C ASP A 54 -9.18 9.64 -8.17
N VAL A 55 -8.75 8.38 -7.98
CA VAL A 55 -8.52 7.44 -9.07
C VAL A 55 -9.79 7.07 -9.82
N HIS A 56 -10.94 7.09 -9.16
CA HIS A 56 -12.21 6.83 -9.82
C HIS A 56 -12.59 7.99 -10.74
N THR A 57 -12.38 9.22 -10.28
CA THR A 57 -12.55 10.43 -11.11
C THR A 57 -11.63 10.39 -12.33
N LEU A 58 -10.36 10.04 -12.16
CA LEU A 58 -9.42 9.88 -13.28
C LEU A 58 -9.88 8.78 -14.25
N PHE A 59 -10.27 7.62 -13.73
CA PHE A 59 -10.73 6.50 -14.54
C PHE A 59 -11.96 6.88 -15.37
N THR A 60 -12.94 7.54 -14.75
CA THR A 60 -14.15 8.03 -15.44
C THR A 60 -13.81 9.08 -16.51
N ALA A 61 -12.81 9.94 -16.27
CA ALA A 61 -12.37 10.93 -17.26
C ALA A 61 -11.61 10.29 -18.43
N TYR A 62 -10.70 9.36 -18.14
CA TYR A 62 -9.84 8.73 -19.14
C TYR A 62 -10.56 7.71 -20.02
N ASN A 63 -11.59 7.03 -19.52
CA ASN A 63 -12.34 6.04 -20.29
C ASN A 63 -12.89 6.60 -21.63
N PRO A 64 -13.69 7.68 -21.66
CA PRO A 64 -14.14 8.27 -22.91
C PRO A 64 -13.01 8.97 -23.68
N LEU A 65 -12.01 9.53 -22.99
CA LEU A 65 -10.93 10.30 -23.60
C LEU A 65 -9.96 9.44 -24.41
N TYR A 66 -9.59 8.27 -23.88
CA TYR A 66 -8.54 7.43 -24.46
C TYR A 66 -9.00 6.03 -24.88
N PHE A 67 -10.16 5.55 -24.40
CA PHE A 67 -10.58 4.14 -24.51
C PHE A 67 -11.99 3.95 -25.07
N GLU A 68 -12.53 4.93 -25.81
CA GLU A 68 -13.83 4.85 -26.52
C GLU A 68 -15.01 4.45 -25.61
N ASP A 69 -14.93 4.83 -24.34
CA ASP A 69 -15.90 4.49 -23.30
C ASP A 69 -16.11 2.96 -23.09
N LYS A 70 -15.18 2.12 -23.55
CA LYS A 70 -15.30 0.65 -23.49
C LYS A 70 -15.05 0.04 -22.11
N LEU A 71 -14.50 0.80 -21.16
CA LEU A 71 -14.11 0.28 -19.85
C LEU A 71 -15.21 0.35 -18.78
N GLY A 72 -16.46 0.68 -19.14
CA GLY A 72 -17.56 0.79 -18.18
C GLY A 72 -17.88 -0.49 -17.39
N VAL A 73 -17.43 -1.66 -17.88
CA VAL A 73 -17.57 -2.96 -17.20
C VAL A 73 -16.38 -3.32 -16.30
N VAL A 74 -15.33 -2.50 -16.30
CA VAL A 74 -14.11 -2.75 -15.53
C VAL A 74 -14.28 -2.21 -14.12
N GLU A 75 -13.95 -3.04 -13.13
CA GLU A 75 -13.95 -2.62 -11.74
C GLU A 75 -12.57 -2.07 -11.35
N LEU A 76 -12.51 -0.85 -10.80
CA LEU A 76 -11.29 -0.26 -10.24
C LEU A 76 -11.28 -0.36 -8.71
N LYS A 77 -10.19 -0.84 -8.11
CA LYS A 77 -10.05 -0.96 -6.65
C LYS A 77 -8.65 -0.63 -6.15
N TRP A 78 -8.57 -0.07 -4.95
CA TRP A 78 -7.35 -0.04 -4.17
C TRP A 78 -7.05 -1.38 -3.51
N SER A 79 -5.77 -1.74 -3.41
CA SER A 79 -5.28 -2.93 -2.72
C SER A 79 -4.27 -2.56 -1.64
N LYS A 80 -4.63 -2.88 -0.39
CA LYS A 80 -3.76 -2.77 0.80
C LYS A 80 -2.67 -3.82 0.87
N ARG A 81 -2.70 -4.82 -0.02
CA ARG A 81 -1.85 -6.02 0.04
C ARG A 81 -0.99 -6.22 -1.20
N LEU A 82 -1.21 -5.46 -2.27
CA LEU A 82 -0.43 -5.55 -3.49
C LEU A 82 0.91 -4.85 -3.29
N THR A 83 2.00 -5.60 -3.12
CA THR A 83 3.34 -5.03 -2.85
C THR A 83 4.40 -5.51 -3.83
N LEU A 84 4.01 -6.23 -4.88
CA LEU A 84 4.92 -6.76 -5.90
C LEU A 84 4.98 -5.88 -7.15
N CYS A 85 3.92 -5.13 -7.41
CA CYS A 85 3.74 -4.19 -8.53
C CYS A 85 2.76 -3.09 -8.09
N ALA A 86 2.82 -1.92 -8.72
CA ALA A 86 1.95 -0.81 -8.37
C ALA A 86 0.54 -0.91 -8.94
N GLY A 87 0.36 -1.67 -10.02
CA GLY A 87 -0.92 -1.95 -10.66
C GLY A 87 -0.98 -3.43 -11.06
N ILE A 88 -2.20 -3.96 -11.15
CA ILE A 88 -2.45 -5.23 -11.85
C ILE A 88 -3.87 -5.29 -12.38
N CYS A 89 -4.01 -5.68 -13.64
CA CYS A 89 -5.28 -6.02 -14.25
C CYS A 89 -5.57 -7.53 -14.08
N CYS A 90 -6.70 -7.87 -13.47
CA CYS A 90 -7.14 -9.23 -13.19
C CYS A 90 -8.29 -9.61 -14.11
N TYR A 91 -8.17 -10.72 -14.83
CA TYR A 91 -9.21 -11.24 -15.72
C TYR A 91 -9.81 -12.53 -15.15
N ARG A 92 -11.13 -12.71 -15.28
CA ARG A 92 -11.82 -13.96 -14.95
C ARG A 92 -12.40 -14.64 -16.19
N LEU A 93 -12.63 -15.95 -16.07
CA LEU A 93 -13.19 -16.77 -17.15
C LEU A 93 -14.61 -16.34 -17.58
N ASN A 94 -15.35 -15.65 -16.71
CA ASN A 94 -16.67 -15.10 -17.02
C ASN A 94 -16.60 -13.71 -17.71
N GLY A 95 -15.40 -13.25 -18.08
CA GLY A 95 -15.21 -11.97 -18.74
C GLY A 95 -15.09 -10.77 -17.80
N GLU A 96 -15.12 -10.97 -16.48
CA GLU A 96 -14.88 -9.88 -15.52
C GLU A 96 -13.42 -9.38 -15.62
N CYS A 97 -13.27 -8.05 -15.59
CA CYS A 97 -11.99 -7.37 -15.59
C CYS A 97 -11.92 -6.44 -14.38
N THR A 98 -10.87 -6.56 -13.57
CA THR A 98 -10.65 -5.73 -12.38
C THR A 98 -9.24 -5.16 -12.38
N ILE A 99 -9.13 -3.83 -12.34
CA ILE A 99 -7.87 -3.13 -12.09
C ILE A 99 -7.67 -2.96 -10.59
N LYS A 100 -6.49 -3.35 -10.10
CA LYS A 100 -6.09 -3.15 -8.70
C LYS A 100 -4.86 -2.26 -8.62
N LEU A 101 -4.96 -1.15 -7.91
CA LEU A 101 -3.85 -0.26 -7.64
C LEU A 101 -3.27 -0.51 -6.25
N SER A 102 -1.95 -0.43 -6.12
CA SER A 102 -1.24 -0.63 -4.87
C SER A 102 -1.26 0.63 -4.02
N GLU A 103 -2.10 0.65 -2.98
CA GLU A 103 -2.03 1.66 -1.94
C GLU A 103 -0.62 1.72 -1.29
N PRO A 104 0.04 0.61 -0.89
CA PRO A 104 1.32 0.69 -0.19
C PRO A 104 2.49 1.19 -1.04
N LEU A 105 2.44 1.05 -2.37
CA LEU A 105 3.49 1.54 -3.28
C LEU A 105 3.19 2.95 -3.77
N LEU A 106 1.93 3.25 -4.14
CA LEU A 106 1.58 4.53 -4.77
C LEU A 106 1.39 5.68 -3.79
N LYS A 107 1.07 5.41 -2.52
CA LYS A 107 0.96 6.47 -1.49
C LYS A 107 2.28 7.19 -1.19
N LEU A 108 3.41 6.63 -1.60
CA LEU A 108 4.75 7.17 -1.38
C LEU A 108 5.29 7.87 -2.63
N ARG A 109 4.45 8.05 -3.66
CA ARG A 109 4.88 8.46 -5.00
C ARG A 109 4.27 9.78 -5.43
N SER A 110 4.63 10.22 -6.63
CA SER A 110 4.02 11.41 -7.22
C SER A 110 2.61 11.10 -7.74
N SER A 111 1.77 12.13 -7.89
CA SER A 111 0.50 12.01 -8.60
C SER A 111 0.69 11.59 -10.07
N GLN A 112 1.82 11.92 -10.68
CA GLN A 112 2.17 11.48 -12.03
C GLN A 112 2.40 9.97 -12.11
N ASP A 113 3.12 9.37 -11.15
CA ASP A 113 3.32 7.92 -11.08
C ASP A 113 1.97 7.19 -10.96
N LEU A 114 1.02 7.76 -10.21
CA LEU A 114 -0.34 7.23 -10.10
C LEU A 114 -1.07 7.24 -11.45
N VAL A 115 -0.99 8.36 -12.18
CA VAL A 115 -1.58 8.52 -13.52
C VAL A 115 -0.98 7.51 -14.51
N ASP A 116 0.35 7.41 -14.56
CA ASP A 116 1.05 6.51 -15.47
C ASP A 116 0.70 5.03 -15.19
N VAL A 117 0.62 4.63 -13.92
CA VAL A 117 0.20 3.27 -13.53
C VAL A 117 -1.28 3.02 -13.86
N LEU A 118 -2.17 3.97 -13.56
CA LEU A 118 -3.58 3.81 -13.88
C LEU A 118 -3.80 3.64 -15.39
N LEU A 119 -3.19 4.49 -16.21
CA LEU A 119 -3.32 4.41 -17.66
C LEU A 119 -2.72 3.12 -18.22
N HIS A 120 -1.60 2.64 -17.69
CA HIS A 120 -1.02 1.35 -18.05
C HIS A 120 -2.02 0.21 -17.84
N GLU A 121 -2.63 0.12 -16.65
CA GLU A 121 -3.62 -0.92 -16.37
C GLU A 121 -4.91 -0.76 -17.18
N MET A 122 -5.31 0.47 -17.51
CA MET A 122 -6.45 0.72 -18.39
C MET A 122 -6.19 0.26 -19.84
N ILE A 123 -4.97 0.36 -20.35
CA ILE A 123 -4.59 -0.20 -21.67
C ILE A 123 -4.74 -1.72 -21.65
N HIS A 124 -4.24 -2.38 -20.60
CA HIS A 124 -4.43 -3.82 -20.42
C HIS A 124 -5.91 -4.22 -20.40
N ALA A 125 -6.73 -3.50 -19.63
CA ALA A 125 -8.17 -3.75 -19.57
C ALA A 125 -8.86 -3.53 -20.93
N TYR A 126 -8.48 -2.48 -21.67
CA TYR A 126 -9.01 -2.17 -22.99
C TYR A 126 -8.70 -3.28 -24.01
N LEU A 127 -7.45 -3.75 -24.05
CA LEU A 127 -7.03 -4.82 -24.95
C LEU A 127 -7.70 -6.15 -24.59
N PHE A 128 -7.90 -6.43 -23.30
CA PHE A 128 -8.67 -7.60 -22.88
C PHE A 128 -10.12 -7.54 -23.39
N ILE A 129 -10.80 -6.41 -23.19
CA ILE A 129 -12.22 -6.25 -23.57
C ILE A 129 -12.41 -6.27 -25.09
N THR A 130 -11.53 -5.60 -25.83
CA THR A 130 -11.72 -5.38 -27.27
C THR A 130 -11.08 -6.46 -28.15
N LYS A 131 -10.00 -7.09 -27.68
CA LYS A 131 -9.20 -8.07 -28.44
C LYS A 131 -9.12 -9.46 -27.80
N GLY A 132 -9.59 -9.62 -26.56
CA GLY A 132 -9.48 -10.89 -25.83
C GLY A 132 -8.07 -11.18 -25.30
N HIS A 133 -7.18 -10.17 -25.26
CA HIS A 133 -5.82 -10.33 -24.75
C HIS A 133 -5.82 -10.54 -23.23
N SER A 134 -5.43 -11.73 -22.77
CA SER A 134 -5.39 -12.10 -21.35
C SER A 134 -3.98 -12.29 -20.78
N SER A 135 -2.95 -11.99 -21.57
CA SER A 135 -1.55 -12.07 -21.11
C SER A 135 -1.23 -10.88 -20.20
N HIS A 136 -0.90 -11.16 -18.94
CA HIS A 136 -0.55 -10.12 -17.96
C HIS A 136 0.79 -9.42 -18.26
N ASP A 137 1.71 -10.08 -18.97
CA ASP A 137 3.01 -9.51 -19.35
C ASP A 137 3.05 -9.06 -20.83
N GLY A 138 1.90 -9.11 -21.51
CA GLY A 138 1.78 -8.85 -22.93
C GLY A 138 1.84 -7.37 -23.27
N HIS A 139 3.02 -6.87 -23.64
CA HIS A 139 3.24 -5.51 -24.14
C HIS A 139 3.54 -5.52 -25.64
N GLY A 140 2.62 -6.10 -26.41
CA GLY A 140 2.74 -6.20 -27.86
C GLY A 140 2.61 -4.84 -28.58
N PRO A 141 2.71 -4.83 -29.92
CA PRO A 141 2.60 -3.62 -30.73
C PRO A 141 1.37 -2.75 -30.42
N GLU A 142 0.21 -3.36 -30.18
CA GLU A 142 -1.02 -2.63 -29.84
C GLU A 142 -0.93 -1.89 -28.49
N PHE A 143 -0.31 -2.50 -27.49
CA PHE A 143 -0.07 -1.83 -26.20
C PHE A 143 0.82 -0.61 -26.41
N LEU A 144 1.93 -0.79 -27.12
CA LEU A 144 2.90 0.27 -27.38
C LEU A 144 2.29 1.41 -28.19
N GLU A 145 1.43 1.11 -29.16
CA GLU A 145 0.73 2.11 -29.95
C GLU A 145 -0.17 3.00 -29.09
N ILE A 146 -1.01 2.39 -28.24
CA ILE A 146 -1.91 3.11 -27.35
C ILE A 146 -1.11 3.93 -26.32
N ALA A 147 -0.10 3.31 -25.68
CA ALA A 147 0.75 3.99 -24.70
C ALA A 147 1.46 5.20 -25.33
N ASN A 148 2.06 5.06 -26.51
CA ASN A 148 2.75 6.15 -27.20
C ASN A 148 1.80 7.29 -27.60
N ARG A 149 0.55 6.97 -27.99
CA ARG A 149 -0.47 7.98 -28.28
C ARG A 149 -0.81 8.77 -27.01
N ILE A 150 -1.11 8.09 -25.91
CA ILE A 150 -1.47 8.74 -24.64
C ILE A 150 -0.29 9.55 -24.07
N ASN A 151 0.94 9.03 -24.15
CA ASN A 151 2.15 9.76 -23.73
C ASN A 151 2.30 11.10 -24.45
N LYS A 152 2.02 11.15 -25.76
CA LYS A 152 2.07 12.38 -26.55
C LYS A 152 0.92 13.33 -26.20
N ASP A 153 -0.30 12.79 -26.08
CA ASP A 153 -1.51 13.61 -25.87
C ASP A 153 -1.57 14.22 -24.46
N ALA A 154 -1.10 13.47 -23.45
CA ALA A 154 -1.25 13.81 -22.04
C ALA A 154 0.06 14.22 -21.36
N ASN A 155 1.19 14.23 -22.10
CA ASN A 155 2.53 14.41 -21.54
C ASN A 155 2.81 13.45 -20.36
N THR A 156 2.38 12.18 -20.51
CA THR A 156 2.57 11.09 -19.55
C THR A 156 3.79 10.25 -19.92
N ASN A 157 4.21 9.36 -19.03
CA ASN A 157 5.36 8.47 -19.27
C ASN A 157 5.00 6.99 -19.01
N ILE A 158 3.94 6.53 -19.67
CA ILE A 158 3.52 5.12 -19.63
C ILE A 158 4.61 4.26 -20.28
N THR A 159 5.22 3.41 -19.47
CA THR A 159 6.24 2.44 -19.88
C THR A 159 5.73 1.01 -19.79
N VAL A 160 6.43 0.10 -20.47
CA VAL A 160 6.21 -1.36 -20.40
C VAL A 160 6.52 -1.92 -19.00
N TYR A 161 7.50 -1.33 -18.32
CA TYR A 161 7.86 -1.72 -16.97
C TYR A 161 7.75 -0.52 -16.05
N HIS A 162 7.04 -0.68 -14.95
CA HIS A 162 7.02 0.33 -13.93
C HIS A 162 8.24 0.21 -13.00
N ASN A 163 8.92 1.33 -12.73
CA ASN A 163 10.12 1.37 -11.91
C ASN A 163 9.79 1.56 -10.41
N PHE A 164 9.39 0.49 -9.74
CA PHE A 164 9.09 0.46 -8.28
C PHE A 164 10.07 -0.43 -7.50
N HIS A 165 11.31 -0.57 -7.97
CA HIS A 165 12.26 -1.53 -7.43
C HIS A 165 12.59 -1.28 -5.96
N ASP A 166 12.71 -0.02 -5.54
CA ASP A 166 13.05 0.34 -4.16
C ASP A 166 11.88 0.08 -3.20
N GLU A 167 10.66 0.46 -3.58
CA GLU A 167 9.47 0.23 -2.75
C GLU A 167 9.13 -1.26 -2.69
N VAL A 168 9.21 -1.97 -3.81
CA VAL A 168 9.05 -3.43 -3.85
C VAL A 168 10.13 -4.09 -2.98
N SER A 169 11.37 -3.62 -3.02
CA SER A 169 12.46 -4.11 -2.16
C SER A 169 12.18 -3.84 -0.68
N TYR A 170 11.64 -2.65 -0.35
CA TYR A 170 11.22 -2.31 1.00
C TYR A 170 10.17 -3.28 1.54
N TYR A 171 9.24 -3.78 0.72
CA TYR A 171 8.26 -4.78 1.15
C TYR A 171 8.76 -6.23 1.05
N ARG A 172 9.83 -6.52 0.28
CA ARG A 172 10.49 -7.84 0.16
C ARG A 172 11.51 -8.10 1.28
N GLN A 173 11.06 -7.95 2.53
CA GLN A 173 11.91 -8.12 3.72
C GLN A 173 12.04 -9.57 4.17
N HIS A 174 11.08 -10.41 3.78
CA HIS A 174 11.09 -11.83 4.11
C HIS A 174 11.74 -12.62 2.97
N ARG A 175 12.97 -13.07 3.18
CA ARG A 175 13.76 -13.80 2.18
C ARG A 175 14.00 -15.24 2.62
N TRP A 176 13.89 -16.15 1.67
CA TRP A 176 14.04 -17.58 1.89
C TRP A 176 15.03 -18.15 0.87
N GLN A 177 15.84 -19.13 1.30
CA GLN A 177 16.85 -19.78 0.48
C GLN A 177 16.67 -21.29 0.49
N CYS A 178 16.73 -21.90 -0.69
CA CYS A 178 16.65 -23.34 -0.85
C CYS A 178 17.89 -24.02 -0.26
N ASN A 179 17.70 -25.09 0.51
CA ASN A 179 18.76 -25.82 1.19
C ASN A 179 19.20 -27.12 0.49
N ALA A 180 18.72 -27.38 -0.74
CA ALA A 180 19.10 -28.58 -1.50
C ALA A 180 20.64 -28.68 -1.65
N ARG A 181 21.16 -29.90 -1.45
CA ARG A 181 22.56 -30.22 -1.74
C ARG A 181 22.66 -31.48 -2.61
N PRO A 182 23.45 -31.45 -3.70
CA PRO A 182 24.15 -30.27 -4.24
C PRO A 182 23.13 -29.24 -4.76
N LEU A 183 23.53 -27.96 -4.77
CA LEU A 183 22.68 -26.92 -5.36
C LEU A 183 22.41 -27.30 -6.83
N PRO A 184 21.16 -27.26 -7.29
CA PRO A 184 20.80 -27.65 -8.64
C PRO A 184 21.55 -26.77 -9.66
N ARG A 185 22.22 -27.42 -10.63
CA ARG A 185 22.93 -26.74 -11.73
C ARG A 185 22.00 -26.07 -12.74
N SER A 186 20.71 -26.42 -12.71
CA SER A 186 19.73 -26.10 -13.73
C SER A 186 18.50 -25.42 -13.13
N GLY A 187 18.40 -24.09 -13.27
CA GLY A 187 17.14 -23.32 -13.26
C GLY A 187 16.23 -23.37 -12.03
N ALA A 188 16.49 -24.22 -11.03
CA ALA A 188 15.68 -24.32 -9.83
C ALA A 188 15.87 -23.07 -8.98
N LEU A 189 14.75 -22.56 -8.48
CA LEU A 189 14.68 -21.31 -7.73
C LEU A 189 15.55 -21.40 -6.47
N LEU A 190 16.67 -20.69 -6.43
CA LEU A 190 17.61 -20.73 -5.30
C LEU A 190 17.11 -19.91 -4.10
N TRP A 191 16.30 -18.88 -4.36
CA TRP A 191 15.75 -17.99 -3.35
C TRP A 191 14.38 -17.46 -3.77
N TYR A 192 13.53 -17.12 -2.80
CA TYR A 192 12.29 -16.36 -3.04
C TYR A 192 12.02 -15.34 -1.93
N CYS A 193 11.19 -14.34 -2.22
CA CYS A 193 10.75 -13.34 -1.25
C CYS A 193 9.24 -13.50 -0.98
N GLY A 194 8.86 -13.75 0.26
CA GLY A 194 7.45 -13.97 0.63
C GLY A 194 7.23 -13.93 2.14
N LYS A 195 6.07 -13.41 2.58
CA LYS A 195 5.75 -13.25 4.02
C LYS A 195 5.63 -14.59 4.76
N VAL A 196 5.16 -15.60 4.05
CA VAL A 196 4.98 -16.97 4.55
C VAL A 196 6.07 -17.86 3.97
N ASN A 197 6.33 -18.98 4.66
CA ASN A 197 7.09 -20.05 4.05
C ASN A 197 6.29 -20.65 2.88
N GLU A 198 7.00 -21.29 1.96
CA GLU A 198 6.55 -21.90 0.70
C GLU A 198 5.20 -22.63 0.81
N GLN A 199 4.36 -22.52 -0.22
CA GLN A 199 3.09 -23.24 -0.25
C GLN A 199 2.94 -24.06 -1.54
N PRO A 200 2.37 -25.29 -1.47
CA PRO A 200 2.03 -26.09 -2.65
C PRO A 200 1.14 -25.39 -3.69
N ALA A 201 0.51 -24.27 -3.32
CA ALA A 201 -0.33 -23.46 -4.19
C ALA A 201 0.45 -22.62 -5.22
N ASP A 202 1.75 -22.37 -4.99
CA ASP A 202 2.56 -21.61 -5.94
C ASP A 202 2.81 -22.43 -7.20
N ARG A 203 2.53 -21.88 -8.38
CA ARG A 203 2.60 -22.61 -9.66
C ARG A 203 3.97 -23.23 -9.94
N TRP A 204 5.04 -22.63 -9.46
CA TRP A 204 6.41 -23.10 -9.65
C TRP A 204 6.82 -24.17 -8.60
N PHE A 205 6.10 -24.27 -7.48
CA PHE A 205 6.49 -25.10 -6.35
C PHE A 205 6.51 -26.60 -6.65
N PRO A 206 5.50 -27.19 -7.35
CA PRO A 206 5.56 -28.62 -7.72
C PRO A 206 6.78 -28.96 -8.59
N GLU A 207 7.15 -28.07 -9.51
CA GLU A 207 8.31 -28.27 -10.37
C GLU A 207 9.62 -28.15 -9.60
N HIS A 208 9.71 -27.19 -8.68
CA HIS A 208 10.84 -27.10 -7.74
C HIS A 208 10.96 -28.38 -6.89
N GLN A 209 9.86 -28.88 -6.34
CA GLN A 209 9.88 -30.12 -5.55
C GLN A 209 10.39 -31.31 -6.37
N ARG A 210 10.00 -31.39 -7.65
CA ARG A 210 10.40 -32.46 -8.56
C ARG A 210 11.86 -32.39 -9.01
N THR A 211 12.37 -31.18 -9.25
CA THR A 211 13.70 -30.95 -9.85
C THR A 211 14.80 -30.70 -8.82
N CYS A 212 14.45 -30.14 -7.67
CA CYS A 212 15.37 -29.74 -6.62
C CYS A 212 15.19 -30.60 -5.36
N GLY A 213 13.95 -30.80 -4.92
CA GLY A 213 13.62 -31.56 -3.70
C GLY A 213 14.08 -30.91 -2.39
N GLY A 214 14.67 -29.71 -2.45
CA GLY A 214 15.06 -28.92 -1.28
C GLY A 214 13.88 -28.28 -0.58
N THR A 215 14.14 -27.80 0.63
CA THR A 215 13.20 -26.99 1.41
C THR A 215 13.77 -25.59 1.57
N PHE A 216 12.90 -24.60 1.78
CA PHE A 216 13.36 -23.23 1.93
C PHE A 216 13.51 -22.84 3.41
N THR A 217 14.68 -22.27 3.71
CA THR A 217 15.02 -21.76 5.04
C THR A 217 15.00 -20.24 5.03
N LYS A 218 14.47 -19.63 6.09
CA LYS A 218 14.38 -18.16 6.19
C LYS A 218 15.77 -17.59 6.45
N ILE A 219 16.19 -16.63 5.63
CA ILE A 219 17.49 -15.98 5.73
C ILE A 219 17.40 -14.49 6.09
N ALA A 220 16.24 -13.87 5.89
CA ALA A 220 15.99 -12.50 6.32
C ALA A 220 14.52 -12.29 6.71
N GLU A 221 14.32 -11.48 7.75
CA GLU A 221 13.02 -10.93 8.12
C GLU A 221 13.23 -9.54 8.76
N PRO A 222 12.23 -8.65 8.72
CA PRO A 222 12.34 -7.36 9.37
C PRO A 222 12.45 -7.52 10.88
N ALA A 223 13.24 -6.65 11.51
CA ALA A 223 13.36 -6.61 12.97
C ALA A 223 11.97 -6.48 13.60
N GLN A 224 11.68 -7.35 14.58
CA GLN A 224 10.41 -7.29 15.28
C GLN A 224 10.28 -5.91 15.94
N LYS A 225 9.20 -5.18 15.62
CA LYS A 225 8.85 -3.98 16.38
C LYS A 225 8.61 -4.43 17.81
N VAL A 226 9.54 -4.13 18.71
CA VAL A 226 9.35 -4.31 20.15
C VAL A 226 8.09 -3.53 20.51
N LYS A 227 7.01 -4.24 20.84
CA LYS A 227 5.81 -3.58 21.34
C LYS A 227 6.24 -2.85 22.63
N PRO A 228 6.11 -1.51 22.73
CA PRO A 228 6.32 -0.88 24.01
C PRO A 228 5.37 -1.54 25.02
N ALA A 229 5.91 -1.90 26.18
CA ALA A 229 5.16 -2.54 27.26
C ALA A 229 3.85 -1.77 27.49
N GLN A 230 2.74 -2.51 27.55
CA GLN A 230 1.42 -1.92 27.77
C GLN A 230 1.44 -1.14 29.09
N LYS A 231 1.48 0.20 29.01
CA LYS A 231 1.14 1.04 30.15
C LYS A 231 -0.38 0.89 30.40
N PRO A 232 -0.82 0.77 31.67
CA PRO A 232 -2.23 0.60 32.00
C PRO A 232 -3.05 1.76 31.45
N LYS A 233 -4.18 1.43 30.80
CA LYS A 233 -5.09 2.37 30.15
C LYS A 233 -5.76 3.29 31.19
N ILE A 234 -5.35 4.55 31.25
CA ILE A 234 -6.19 5.64 31.73
C ILE A 234 -6.93 6.17 30.50
N LYS A 235 -8.27 6.18 30.53
CA LYS A 235 -9.10 6.76 29.45
C LYS A 235 -9.18 8.28 29.63
N PRO A 236 -8.89 9.08 28.60
CA PRO A 236 -9.53 10.37 28.43
C PRO A 236 -10.53 10.32 27.28
N SER A 237 -11.60 11.07 27.50
CA SER A 237 -12.77 11.26 26.66
C SER A 237 -12.46 12.02 25.37
N GLY A 238 -13.04 11.55 24.27
CA GLY A 238 -13.55 12.37 23.16
C GLY A 238 -12.55 12.99 22.21
N GLN A 239 -12.47 12.45 20.99
CA GLN A 239 -12.36 13.19 19.71
C GLN A 239 -12.46 12.17 18.56
N ASN A 240 -13.42 12.39 17.67
CA ASN A 240 -13.79 11.48 16.58
C ASN A 240 -12.74 11.50 15.46
N LEU A 241 -12.31 10.32 14.99
CA LEU A 241 -11.40 10.13 13.84
C LEU A 241 -12.20 9.73 12.60
N ILE A 242 -11.65 10.03 11.41
CA ILE A 242 -12.14 9.72 10.06
C ILE A 242 -12.20 8.19 9.81
N THR A 243 -13.04 7.49 10.56
CA THR A 243 -13.36 6.06 10.32
C THR A 243 -14.86 5.80 10.27
N ASP A 244 -15.69 6.82 10.49
CA ASP A 244 -17.12 6.62 10.71
C ASP A 244 -18.00 6.81 9.46
N TYR A 245 -17.40 6.97 8.27
CA TYR A 245 -18.15 7.17 7.01
C TYR A 245 -18.09 6.01 6.00
N VAL A 246 -17.79 4.79 6.44
CA VAL A 246 -17.96 3.59 5.60
C VAL A 246 -18.63 2.47 6.37
N SER A 247 -19.96 2.51 6.49
CA SER A 247 -20.85 1.34 6.61
C SER A 247 -22.32 1.76 6.60
N ALA A 248 -22.95 1.75 5.42
CA ALA A 248 -24.40 1.60 5.32
C ALA A 248 -24.73 0.80 4.05
N PRO A 249 -25.17 -0.47 4.17
CA PRO A 249 -25.86 -1.14 3.08
C PRO A 249 -27.28 -0.58 2.98
N LEU A 250 -27.65 -0.06 1.80
CA LEU A 250 -29.04 0.23 1.44
C LEU A 250 -29.83 -1.09 1.47
N GLN A 251 -30.64 -1.30 2.51
CA GLN A 251 -31.69 -2.31 2.51
C GLN A 251 -32.90 -1.71 1.80
N SER A 252 -33.20 -2.17 0.59
CA SER A 252 -34.52 -1.92 -0.01
C SER A 252 -35.52 -2.94 0.55
N SER A 253 -36.56 -2.40 1.16
CA SER A 253 -37.74 -3.15 1.59
C SER A 253 -38.62 -3.48 0.40
N SER A 254 -39.02 -4.74 0.25
CA SER A 254 -40.32 -5.10 -0.34
C SER A 254 -40.71 -6.48 0.16
N LYS A 255 -41.52 -6.50 1.23
CA LYS A 255 -42.33 -7.66 1.61
C LYS A 255 -43.54 -7.70 0.68
N VAL A 256 -43.62 -8.72 -0.17
CA VAL A 256 -44.89 -9.17 -0.74
C VAL A 256 -45.15 -10.57 -0.19
N SER A 257 -46.11 -10.63 0.71
CA SER A 257 -46.65 -11.83 1.33
C SER A 257 -47.51 -12.61 0.34
N LEU A 258 -47.05 -13.80 -0.07
CA LEU A 258 -47.89 -14.80 -0.73
C LEU A 258 -48.42 -15.81 0.30
N ILE A 259 -49.74 -15.82 0.40
CA ILE A 259 -50.58 -16.71 1.19
C ILE A 259 -50.41 -18.15 0.67
N ARG A 260 -50.00 -19.08 1.55
CA ARG A 260 -50.08 -20.53 1.28
C ARG A 260 -51.49 -21.01 1.54
N GLN A 261 -52.12 -21.64 0.54
CA GLN A 261 -53.24 -22.55 0.77
C GLN A 261 -52.76 -24.02 0.67
N PRO A 262 -53.31 -24.95 1.47
CA PRO A 262 -52.86 -26.33 1.54
C PRO A 262 -53.79 -27.27 0.75
N THR A 263 -53.24 -28.18 -0.06
CA THR A 263 -53.84 -29.48 -0.47
C THR A 263 -52.83 -30.20 -1.37
N LYS A 264 -52.69 -31.52 -1.47
CA LYS A 264 -53.18 -32.72 -0.78
C LYS A 264 -52.24 -33.85 -1.25
N LYS A 265 -51.99 -34.84 -0.39
CA LYS A 265 -51.35 -36.11 -0.76
C LYS A 265 -52.12 -36.80 -1.89
N ARG A 266 -51.40 -37.31 -2.89
CA ARG A 266 -51.57 -38.68 -3.40
C ARG A 266 -50.28 -39.17 -4.03
#